data_AF-A0A6P7U2K7-F1
#
_entry.id   AF-A0A6P7U2K7-F1
#
_cell.length_a   1.000
_cell.length_b   1.000
_cell.length_c   1.000
_cell.angle_alpha   90.00
_cell.angle_beta   90.00
_cell.angle_gamma   90.00
#
_symmetry.space_group_name_H-M   'P 1'
#
loop_
_entity.id
_entity.type
_entity.pdbx_description
1 polymer ?
#
loop_
_entity_poly.entity_id
_entity_poly.type
_entity_poly.pdbx_seq_one_letter_code
_entity_poly.pdbx_strand_id
1 'polypeptide(L)'
;MSKAFDCVRRDLLIGVLESFLEVDEVRMIQLLLAKTELLFVLGQSLPGGSKRMSTRLKEIFSPLLFVIYLEAALRDLRIFYNDSITEIVYADDVDFASDNIDDLIHLLNNFPRMLNKWFLIINTSKTEVTEIKRMDTRIGETWWNVKKLGSLLGDSEDISRRKMLAPAALTVLTSKIYEIKRSEVCKMIFRQVKSLRTVKSSKL
;
A
#
# COMPACT_ATOMS: atom_id res chain seq x y z
N MET A 1 -0.73 0.04 -8.87
CA MET A 1 -0.93 1.25 -9.74
C MET A 1 0.15 2.32 -9.47
N SER A 2 0.13 3.52 -10.09
CA SER A 2 0.99 4.65 -9.65
C SER A 2 0.22 5.59 -8.73
N LYS A 3 0.73 5.84 -7.51
CA LYS A 3 0.15 6.76 -6.50
C LYS A 3 -1.38 6.64 -6.36
N ALA A 4 -1.83 5.41 -6.07
CA ALA A 4 -3.23 5.00 -6.05
C ALA A 4 -4.19 5.99 -5.33
N PHE A 5 -3.82 6.47 -4.14
CA PHE A 5 -4.65 7.41 -3.37
C PHE A 5 -4.66 8.84 -3.91
N ASP A 6 -3.59 9.28 -4.58
CA ASP A 6 -3.49 10.64 -5.13
C ASP A 6 -4.28 10.79 -6.44
N CYS A 7 -4.54 9.66 -7.12
CA CYS A 7 -5.27 9.59 -8.37
C CYS A 7 -6.80 9.60 -8.20
N VAL A 8 -7.32 9.45 -6.97
CA VAL A 8 -8.77 9.37 -6.72
C VAL A 8 -9.42 10.73 -6.91
N ARG A 9 -10.38 10.78 -7.84
CA ARG A 9 -11.22 11.94 -8.08
C ARG A 9 -12.41 11.95 -7.12
N ARG A 10 -12.52 13.02 -6.32
CA ARG A 10 -13.56 13.14 -5.29
C ARG A 10 -14.96 13.20 -5.90
N ASP A 11 -15.12 13.91 -7.00
CA ASP A 11 -16.37 14.01 -7.76
C ASP A 11 -16.89 12.63 -8.19
N LEU A 12 -16.03 11.80 -8.77
CA LEU A 12 -16.39 10.44 -9.16
C LEU A 12 -16.64 9.54 -7.96
N LEU A 13 -15.82 9.63 -6.91
CA LEU A 13 -16.02 8.87 -5.66
C LEU A 13 -17.37 9.20 -5.02
N ILE A 14 -17.71 10.48 -4.90
CA ILE A 14 -19.00 10.90 -4.35
C ILE A 14 -20.15 10.36 -5.19
N GLY A 15 -20.06 10.45 -6.53
CA GLY A 15 -21.11 9.89 -7.41
C GLY A 15 -21.29 8.38 -7.24
N VAL A 16 -20.22 7.64 -6.98
CA VAL A 16 -20.30 6.21 -6.64
C VAL A 16 -20.97 6.00 -5.28
N LEU A 17 -20.59 6.77 -4.27
CA LEU A 17 -21.17 6.65 -2.92
C LEU A 17 -22.66 6.99 -2.90
N GLU A 18 -23.09 8.00 -3.66
CA GLU A 18 -24.50 8.39 -3.81
C GLU A 18 -25.38 7.28 -4.42
N SER A 19 -24.78 6.30 -5.11
CA SER A 19 -25.54 5.18 -5.68
C SER A 19 -26.02 4.16 -4.64
N PHE A 20 -25.44 4.14 -3.44
CA PHE A 20 -25.77 3.13 -2.42
C PHE A 20 -25.83 3.65 -0.97
N LEU A 21 -25.44 4.90 -0.70
CA LEU A 21 -25.52 5.53 0.61
C LEU A 21 -26.58 6.63 0.67
N GLU A 22 -27.04 6.94 1.88
CA GLU A 22 -27.98 8.05 2.10
C GLU A 22 -27.27 9.42 2.05
N VAL A 23 -28.05 10.48 1.81
CA VAL A 23 -27.56 11.85 1.64
C VAL A 23 -26.72 12.32 2.85
N ASP A 24 -27.16 11.98 4.06
CA ASP A 24 -26.47 12.39 5.29
C ASP A 24 -25.12 11.67 5.46
N GLU A 25 -25.04 10.39 5.08
CA GLU A 25 -23.80 9.60 5.12
C GLU A 25 -22.78 10.12 4.11
N VAL A 26 -23.23 10.39 2.88
CA VAL A 26 -22.40 11.00 1.84
C VAL A 26 -21.89 12.36 2.30
N ARG A 27 -22.75 13.18 2.93
CA ARG A 27 -22.38 14.49 3.44
C ARG A 27 -21.35 14.40 4.57
N MET A 28 -21.45 13.41 5.45
CA MET A 28 -20.41 13.16 6.47
C MET A 28 -19.06 12.79 5.83
N ILE A 29 -19.06 11.92 4.83
CA ILE A 29 -17.83 11.53 4.10
C ILE A 29 -17.22 12.74 3.38
N GLN A 30 -18.04 13.56 2.72
CA GLN A 30 -17.59 14.80 2.07
C GLN A 30 -16.90 15.76 3.08
N LEU A 31 -17.50 15.95 4.26
CA LEU A 31 -16.92 16.79 5.31
C LEU A 31 -15.58 16.22 5.84
N LEU A 32 -15.47 14.90 5.96
CA LEU A 32 -14.22 14.22 6.33
C LEU A 32 -13.13 14.39 5.27
N LEU A 33 -13.49 14.38 3.99
CA LEU A 33 -12.56 14.57 2.86
C LEU A 33 -12.18 16.04 2.63
N ALA A 34 -13.02 17.00 3.02
CA ALA A 34 -12.78 18.44 2.85
C ALA A 34 -11.83 19.04 3.90
N LYS A 35 -11.81 18.49 5.13
CA LYS A 35 -10.96 19.00 6.23
C LYS A 35 -9.57 18.37 6.24
N THR A 36 -8.76 18.67 5.23
CA THR A 36 -7.36 18.22 5.19
C THR A 36 -6.40 19.35 5.49
N GLU A 37 -6.11 19.58 6.77
CA GLU A 37 -4.92 20.33 7.17
C GLU A 37 -3.75 19.35 7.36
N LEU A 38 -2.76 19.42 6.48
CA LEU A 38 -1.46 18.78 6.67
C LEU A 38 -0.68 19.58 7.70
N LEU A 39 -0.66 19.11 8.95
CA LEU A 39 0.20 19.67 9.99
C LEU A 39 1.52 18.90 10.03
N PHE A 40 2.54 19.43 9.37
CA PHE A 40 3.91 18.99 9.57
C PHE A 40 4.37 19.41 10.97
N VAL A 41 4.49 18.45 11.89
CA VAL A 41 5.20 18.67 13.15
C VAL A 41 6.70 18.48 12.87
N LEU A 42 7.36 19.54 12.39
CA LEU A 42 8.81 19.64 12.51
C LEU A 42 9.11 19.86 14.00
N GLY A 43 9.89 18.97 14.59
CA GLY A 43 9.93 18.77 16.04
C GLY A 43 10.01 20.03 16.90
N GLN A 44 8.92 20.35 17.58
CA GLN A 44 8.86 20.87 18.96
C GLN A 44 7.40 20.86 19.48
N SER A 45 7.28 20.50 20.76
CA SER A 45 6.11 20.18 21.62
C SER A 45 4.65 20.51 21.22
N LEU A 46 3.77 19.58 21.60
CA LEU A 46 2.29 19.63 21.65
C LEU A 46 1.72 20.79 22.49
N PRO A 47 0.50 21.27 22.17
CA PRO A 47 -0.65 20.90 23.01
C PRO A 47 -1.94 20.58 22.21
N GLY A 48 -2.83 19.76 22.79
CA GLY A 48 -4.26 19.72 22.42
C GLY A 48 -4.79 18.38 21.87
N GLY A 49 -5.35 17.55 22.75
CA GLY A 49 -5.77 16.17 22.53
C GLY A 49 -7.01 15.90 21.65
N SER A 50 -7.38 16.76 20.69
CA SER A 50 -8.55 16.50 19.82
C SER A 50 -8.20 16.15 18.36
N LYS A 51 -6.96 16.39 17.91
CA LYS A 51 -6.50 16.13 16.52
C LYS A 51 -6.19 14.66 16.20
N ARG A 52 -6.18 13.76 17.19
CA ARG A 52 -5.80 12.34 16.95
C ARG A 52 -6.94 11.49 16.39
N MET A 53 -8.20 11.84 16.63
CA MET A 53 -9.33 11.01 16.19
C MET A 53 -9.61 11.17 14.70
N SER A 54 -9.66 12.42 14.20
CA SER A 54 -9.92 12.72 12.79
C SER A 54 -8.83 12.20 11.85
N THR A 55 -7.56 12.30 12.24
CA THR A 55 -6.45 11.76 11.44
C THR A 55 -6.48 10.23 11.40
N ARG A 56 -6.76 9.56 12.54
CA ARG A 56 -6.88 8.09 12.59
C ARG A 56 -8.11 7.57 11.84
N LEU A 57 -9.25 8.24 11.94
CA LEU A 57 -10.43 7.89 11.16
C LEU A 57 -10.16 8.05 9.66
N LYS A 58 -9.51 9.14 9.25
CA LYS A 58 -9.10 9.35 7.86
C LYS A 58 -8.15 8.25 7.36
N GLU A 59 -7.19 7.81 8.18
CA GLU A 59 -6.28 6.69 7.86
C GLU A 59 -7.00 5.36 7.69
N ILE A 60 -8.13 5.13 8.37
CA ILE A 60 -8.93 3.90 8.26
C ILE A 60 -9.91 3.97 7.08
N PHE A 61 -10.49 5.15 6.82
CA PHE A 61 -11.46 5.32 5.74
C PHE A 61 -10.81 5.45 4.36
N SER A 62 -9.61 6.03 4.25
CA SER A 62 -8.99 6.20 2.93
C SER A 62 -8.77 4.90 2.16
N PRO A 63 -8.27 3.79 2.75
CA PRO A 63 -8.16 2.51 2.06
C PRO A 63 -9.51 1.96 1.62
N LEU A 64 -10.53 2.04 2.49
CA LEU A 64 -11.88 1.57 2.17
C LEU A 64 -12.50 2.35 1.00
N LEU A 65 -12.41 3.68 1.04
CA LEU A 65 -12.89 4.55 -0.04
C LEU A 65 -12.16 4.29 -1.36
N PHE A 66 -10.85 4.01 -1.30
CA PHE A 66 -10.09 3.61 -2.48
C PHE A 66 -10.55 2.26 -3.03
N VAL A 67 -10.79 1.26 -2.18
CA VAL A 67 -11.31 -0.05 -2.63
C VAL A 67 -12.68 0.09 -3.30
N ILE A 68 -13.58 0.90 -2.74
CA ILE A 68 -14.89 1.19 -3.34
C ILE A 68 -14.72 1.87 -4.71
N TYR A 69 -13.83 2.86 -4.80
CA TYR A 69 -13.52 3.55 -6.05
C TYR A 69 -12.96 2.61 -7.12
N LEU A 70 -12.02 1.74 -6.72
CA LEU A 70 -11.41 0.75 -7.59
C LEU A 70 -12.44 -0.28 -8.06
N GLU A 71 -13.32 -0.75 -7.17
CA GLU A 71 -14.38 -1.69 -7.54
C GLU A 71 -15.33 -1.10 -8.60
N ALA A 72 -15.71 0.17 -8.48
CA ALA A 72 -16.54 0.83 -9.48
C ALA A 72 -15.82 0.91 -10.84
N ALA A 73 -14.52 1.22 -10.85
CA ALA A 73 -13.71 1.23 -12.06
C ALA A 73 -13.57 -0.16 -12.70
N LEU A 74 -13.44 -1.21 -11.88
CA LEU A 74 -13.37 -2.60 -12.35
C LEU A 74 -14.73 -3.10 -12.84
N ARG A 75 -15.85 -2.62 -12.26
CA ARG A 75 -17.19 -2.93 -12.74
C ARG A 75 -17.42 -2.45 -14.17
N ASP A 76 -16.93 -1.26 -14.52
CA ASP A 76 -16.95 -0.77 -15.91
C ASP A 76 -16.07 -1.60 -16.83
N LEU A 77 -14.97 -2.16 -16.31
CA LEU A 77 -14.06 -2.99 -17.07
C LEU A 77 -14.65 -4.39 -17.36
N ARG A 78 -15.41 -4.96 -16.42
CA ARG A 78 -16.07 -6.28 -16.56
C ARG A 78 -17.01 -6.38 -17.76
N ILE A 79 -17.45 -5.24 -18.33
CA ILE A 79 -18.24 -5.21 -19.57
C ILE A 79 -17.41 -5.70 -20.78
N PHE A 80 -16.08 -5.65 -20.70
CA PHE A 80 -15.17 -5.96 -21.82
C PHE A 80 -14.56 -7.35 -21.78
N TYR A 81 -14.87 -8.15 -20.76
CA TYR A 81 -14.40 -9.52 -20.67
C TYR A 81 -15.46 -10.46 -20.10
N ASN A 82 -15.40 -11.72 -20.52
CA ASN A 82 -16.34 -12.75 -20.10
C ASN A 82 -15.89 -13.41 -18.79
N ASP A 83 -16.74 -14.27 -18.24
CA ASP A 83 -16.48 -15.07 -17.03
C ASP A 83 -15.27 -16.04 -17.15
N SER A 84 -14.63 -16.13 -18.32
CA SER A 84 -13.39 -16.89 -18.55
C SER A 84 -12.15 -16.23 -17.91
N ILE A 85 -12.23 -14.95 -17.55
CA ILE A 85 -11.12 -14.24 -16.89
C ILE A 85 -11.37 -14.22 -15.38
N THR A 86 -10.43 -14.79 -14.63
CA THR A 86 -10.39 -14.68 -13.17
C THR A 86 -9.69 -13.38 -12.78
N GLU A 87 -10.41 -12.51 -12.08
CA GLU A 87 -9.92 -11.25 -11.53
C GLU A 87 -9.45 -11.46 -10.08
N ILE A 88 -8.22 -11.05 -9.77
CA ILE A 88 -7.63 -11.13 -8.43
C ILE A 88 -7.24 -9.71 -8.01
N VAL A 89 -7.87 -9.20 -6.95
CA VAL A 89 -7.65 -7.82 -6.47
C VAL A 89 -7.13 -7.85 -5.04
N TYR A 90 -6.01 -7.15 -4.80
CA TYR A 90 -5.49 -6.92 -3.46
C TYR A 90 -4.94 -5.50 -3.34
N ALA A 91 -5.63 -4.65 -2.55
CA ALA A 91 -5.33 -3.23 -2.43
C ALA A 91 -5.27 -2.52 -3.80
N ASP A 92 -4.10 -2.07 -4.25
CA ASP A 92 -3.91 -1.41 -5.56
C ASP A 92 -3.29 -2.33 -6.64
N ASP A 93 -3.05 -3.60 -6.29
CA ASP A 93 -2.62 -4.64 -7.21
C ASP A 93 -3.85 -5.38 -7.75
N VAL A 94 -3.93 -5.44 -9.08
CA VAL A 94 -4.99 -6.13 -9.82
C VAL A 94 -4.32 -7.06 -10.82
N ASP A 95 -4.57 -8.36 -10.69
CA ASP A 95 -4.08 -9.41 -11.57
C ASP A 95 -5.26 -10.06 -12.31
N PHE A 96 -5.04 -10.44 -13.56
CA PHE A 96 -5.99 -11.18 -14.37
C PHE A 96 -5.38 -12.51 -14.80
N ALA A 97 -6.15 -13.58 -14.70
CA ALA A 97 -5.75 -14.91 -15.12
C ALA A 97 -6.80 -15.47 -16.09
N SER A 98 -6.34 -16.07 -17.17
CA SER A 98 -7.19 -16.77 -18.14
C SER A 98 -6.39 -17.90 -18.77
N ASP A 99 -7.11 -18.90 -19.30
CA ASP A 99 -6.58 -19.95 -20.16
C ASP A 99 -6.33 -19.48 -21.59
N ASN A 100 -6.99 -18.38 -22.01
CA ASN A 100 -6.85 -17.79 -23.33
C ASN A 100 -6.00 -16.50 -23.30
N ILE A 101 -4.88 -16.51 -24.01
CA ILE A 101 -4.00 -15.35 -24.16
C ILE A 101 -4.66 -14.22 -24.95
N ASP A 102 -5.49 -14.54 -25.94
CA ASP A 102 -6.09 -13.52 -26.81
C ASP A 102 -7.05 -12.63 -26.01
N ASP A 103 -7.83 -13.22 -25.10
CA ASP A 103 -8.73 -12.49 -24.20
C ASP A 103 -7.94 -11.56 -23.27
N LEU A 104 -6.79 -12.00 -22.76
CA LEU A 104 -5.90 -11.17 -21.93
C LEU A 104 -5.27 -10.03 -22.73
N ILE A 105 -4.88 -10.25 -23.98
CA ILE A 105 -4.35 -9.20 -24.86
C ILE A 105 -5.45 -8.17 -25.18
N HIS A 106 -6.66 -8.63 -25.51
CA HIS A 106 -7.81 -7.75 -25.72
C HIS A 106 -8.13 -6.92 -24.48
N LEU A 107 -8.08 -7.52 -23.29
CA LEU A 107 -8.23 -6.82 -22.03
C LEU A 107 -7.13 -5.77 -21.86
N LEU A 108 -5.85 -6.15 -22.00
CA LEU A 108 -4.69 -5.28 -21.81
C LEU A 108 -4.73 -4.05 -22.73
N ASN A 109 -5.25 -4.19 -23.95
CA ASN A 109 -5.40 -3.09 -24.90
C ASN A 109 -6.49 -2.08 -24.49
N ASN A 110 -7.58 -2.55 -23.88
CA ASN A 110 -8.69 -1.70 -23.42
C ASN A 110 -8.47 -1.14 -22.01
N PHE A 111 -7.63 -1.81 -21.22
CA PHE A 111 -7.38 -1.52 -19.81
C PHE A 111 -6.98 -0.06 -19.53
N PRO A 112 -6.02 0.56 -20.26
CA PRO A 112 -5.62 1.94 -20.00
C PRO A 112 -6.70 2.94 -20.33
N ARG A 113 -7.48 2.69 -21.38
CA ARG A 113 -8.56 3.58 -21.79
C ARG A 113 -9.67 3.62 -20.74
N MET A 114 -10.00 2.48 -20.13
CA MET A 114 -11.07 2.41 -19.11
C MET A 114 -10.62 3.00 -17.78
N LEU A 115 -9.45 2.59 -17.28
CA LEU A 115 -8.95 3.11 -16.00
C LEU A 115 -8.64 4.61 -16.04
N ASN A 116 -8.26 5.16 -17.20
CA ASN A 116 -8.10 6.60 -17.36
C ASN A 116 -9.41 7.39 -17.21
N LYS A 117 -10.59 6.81 -17.51
CA LYS A 117 -11.88 7.47 -17.22
C LYS A 117 -12.05 7.72 -15.73
N TRP A 118 -11.51 6.80 -14.94
CA TRP A 118 -11.46 6.85 -13.48
C TRP A 118 -10.18 7.51 -12.96
N PHE A 119 -9.38 8.15 -13.82
CA PHE A 119 -8.10 8.79 -13.47
C PHE A 119 -7.08 7.85 -12.80
N LEU A 120 -7.27 6.54 -12.91
CA LEU A 120 -6.37 5.53 -12.38
C LEU A 120 -5.24 5.28 -13.39
N ILE A 121 -4.04 5.70 -13.03
CA ILE A 121 -2.86 5.58 -13.89
C ILE A 121 -2.20 4.23 -13.68
N ILE A 122 -2.20 3.41 -14.73
CA ILE A 122 -1.48 2.14 -14.76
C ILE A 122 0.01 2.43 -14.88
N ASN A 123 0.80 1.68 -14.12
CA ASN A 123 2.25 1.71 -14.26
C ASN A 123 2.69 0.65 -15.27
N THR A 124 2.73 1.02 -16.55
CA THR A 124 3.06 0.11 -17.65
C THR A 124 4.44 -0.53 -17.52
N SER A 125 5.40 0.12 -16.86
CA SER A 125 6.74 -0.47 -16.64
C SER A 125 6.76 -1.56 -15.55
N LYS A 126 5.71 -1.63 -14.73
CA LYS A 126 5.51 -2.67 -13.72
C LYS A 126 4.45 -3.71 -14.12
N THR A 127 3.76 -3.51 -15.23
CA THR A 127 2.75 -4.46 -15.70
C THR A 127 3.47 -5.62 -16.39
N GLU A 128 3.30 -6.82 -15.85
CA GLU A 128 3.97 -8.04 -16.30
C GLU A 128 2.93 -9.08 -16.75
N VAL A 129 3.19 -9.70 -17.91
CA VAL A 129 2.43 -10.86 -18.40
C VAL A 129 3.26 -12.10 -18.12
N THR A 130 2.66 -13.07 -17.44
CA THR A 130 3.31 -14.34 -17.12
C THR A 130 2.50 -15.49 -17.70
N GLU A 131 3.15 -16.31 -18.51
CA GLU A 131 2.56 -17.54 -19.01
C GLU A 131 2.92 -18.71 -18.07
N ILE A 132 1.89 -19.37 -17.52
CA ILE A 132 2.05 -20.55 -16.68
C ILE A 132 1.79 -21.78 -17.54
N LYS A 133 2.87 -22.42 -17.98
CA LYS A 133 2.82 -23.68 -18.74
C LYS A 133 3.62 -24.75 -18.02
N ARG A 134 3.05 -25.95 -17.94
CA ARG A 134 3.80 -27.13 -17.53
C ARG A 134 4.67 -27.61 -18.69
N MET A 135 5.94 -27.84 -18.42
CA MET A 135 6.90 -28.37 -19.40
C MET A 135 7.36 -29.75 -18.97
N ASP A 136 7.86 -30.55 -19.92
CA ASP A 136 8.39 -31.89 -19.63
C ASP A 136 9.63 -31.84 -18.71
N THR A 137 10.35 -30.71 -18.71
CA THR A 137 11.52 -30.49 -17.86
C THR A 137 11.41 -29.19 -17.08
N ARG A 138 11.70 -29.27 -15.78
CA ARG A 138 11.65 -28.16 -14.83
C ARG A 138 12.53 -26.96 -15.20
N ILE A 139 13.59 -27.18 -15.97
CA ILE A 139 14.53 -26.13 -16.40
C ILE A 139 13.87 -25.15 -17.37
N GLY A 140 12.85 -25.59 -18.12
CA GLY A 140 12.11 -24.76 -19.06
C GLY A 140 11.02 -23.90 -18.43
N GLU A 141 10.66 -24.16 -17.18
CA GLU A 141 9.59 -23.46 -16.48
C GLU A 141 10.16 -22.25 -15.73
N THR A 142 9.90 -21.05 -16.24
CA THR A 142 10.38 -19.80 -15.62
C THR A 142 9.41 -19.24 -14.58
N TRP A 143 8.15 -19.69 -14.61
CA TRP A 143 7.07 -19.17 -13.78
C TRP A 143 7.24 -19.45 -12.28
N TRP A 144 8.04 -20.45 -11.87
CA TRP A 144 8.35 -20.73 -10.45
C TRP A 144 8.97 -19.53 -9.72
N ASN A 145 9.71 -18.68 -10.44
CA ASN A 145 10.39 -17.51 -9.90
C ASN A 145 9.59 -16.21 -10.07
N VAL A 146 8.39 -16.29 -10.64
CA VAL A 146 7.53 -15.12 -10.78
C VAL A 146 6.96 -14.75 -9.42
N LYS A 147 7.00 -13.46 -9.11
CA LYS A 147 6.56 -12.92 -7.83
C LYS A 147 5.17 -12.32 -7.98
N LYS A 148 4.21 -12.79 -7.19
CA LYS A 148 2.86 -12.23 -7.08
C LYS A 148 2.51 -11.95 -5.63
N LEU A 149 1.99 -10.75 -5.34
CA LEU A 149 1.63 -10.29 -3.99
C LEU A 149 2.71 -10.54 -2.92
N GLY A 150 3.99 -10.39 -3.30
CA GLY A 150 5.11 -10.59 -2.39
C GLY A 150 5.66 -12.02 -2.33
N SER A 151 4.95 -13.03 -2.81
CA SER A 151 5.34 -14.46 -2.79
C SER A 151 5.80 -14.93 -4.16
N LEU A 152 6.68 -15.93 -4.24
CA LEU A 152 6.94 -16.62 -5.51
C LEU A 152 5.84 -17.65 -5.80
N LEU A 153 5.55 -17.91 -7.07
CA LEU A 153 4.59 -18.94 -7.47
C LEU A 153 5.11 -20.37 -7.20
N GLY A 154 6.42 -20.57 -7.15
CA GLY A 154 7.01 -21.85 -6.77
C GLY A 154 7.15 -22.00 -5.26
N ASP A 155 6.50 -23.03 -4.71
CA ASP A 155 6.50 -23.30 -3.27
C ASP A 155 7.92 -23.53 -2.73
N SER A 156 8.72 -24.35 -3.42
CA SER A 156 10.09 -24.65 -3.00
C SER A 156 10.99 -23.41 -3.03
N GLU A 157 10.85 -22.60 -4.07
CA GLU A 157 11.59 -21.39 -4.33
C GLU A 157 11.20 -20.31 -3.30
N ASP A 158 9.90 -20.14 -3.03
CA ASP A 158 9.39 -19.18 -2.05
C ASP A 158 9.85 -19.55 -0.63
N ILE A 159 9.73 -20.82 -0.24
CA ILE A 159 10.20 -21.31 1.07
C ILE A 159 11.70 -21.07 1.22
N SER A 160 12.49 -21.42 0.20
CA SER A 160 13.94 -21.22 0.22
C SER A 160 14.30 -19.74 0.34
N ARG A 161 13.62 -18.88 -0.44
CA ARG A 161 13.81 -17.43 -0.36
C ARG A 161 13.44 -16.89 1.02
N ARG A 162 12.32 -17.30 1.61
CA ARG A 162 11.90 -16.87 2.96
C ARG A 162 12.86 -17.33 4.03
N LYS A 163 13.40 -18.55 3.93
CA LYS A 163 14.45 -19.05 4.83
C LYS A 163 15.71 -18.18 4.80
N MET A 164 16.06 -17.60 3.64
CA MET A 164 17.17 -16.65 3.54
C MET A 164 16.82 -15.25 4.03
N LEU A 165 15.59 -14.77 3.78
CA LEU A 165 15.15 -13.44 4.19
C LEU A 165 14.94 -13.31 5.71
N ALA A 166 14.48 -14.38 6.38
CA ALA A 166 14.25 -14.39 7.82
C ALA A 166 15.50 -14.01 8.66
N PRO A 167 16.68 -14.66 8.48
CA PRO A 167 17.88 -14.28 9.21
C PRO A 167 18.36 -12.87 8.83
N ALA A 168 18.26 -12.47 7.56
CA ALA A 168 18.63 -11.12 7.13
C ALA A 168 17.78 -10.04 7.84
N ALA A 169 16.46 -10.25 7.92
CA ALA A 169 15.57 -9.36 8.65
C ALA A 169 15.89 -9.33 10.16
N LEU A 170 16.20 -10.49 10.75
CA LEU A 170 16.61 -10.59 12.15
C LEU A 170 17.90 -9.81 12.42
N THR A 171 18.89 -9.87 11.52
CA THR A 171 20.14 -9.09 11.64
C THR A 171 19.86 -7.59 11.64
N VAL A 172 18.98 -7.11 10.74
CA VAL A 172 18.58 -5.69 10.68
C VAL A 172 17.83 -5.25 11.94
N LEU A 173 16.94 -6.09 12.48
CA LEU A 173 16.24 -5.77 13.73
C LEU A 173 17.21 -5.72 14.90
N THR A 174 18.14 -6.68 14.96
CA THR A 174 19.14 -6.77 16.02
C THR A 174 20.05 -5.54 16.00
N SER A 175 20.55 -5.12 14.83
CA SER A 175 21.38 -3.91 14.71
C SER A 175 20.63 -2.65 15.17
N LYS A 176 19.36 -2.48 14.75
CA LYS A 176 18.51 -1.37 15.21
C LYS A 176 18.29 -1.38 16.71
N ILE A 177 18.08 -2.55 17.32
CA ILE A 177 17.94 -2.69 18.78
C ILE A 177 19.23 -2.27 19.48
N TYR A 178 20.39 -2.67 18.96
CA TYR A 178 21.68 -2.23 19.50
C TYR A 178 21.90 -0.72 19.37
N GLU A 179 21.53 -0.11 18.25
CA GLU A 179 21.59 1.35 18.07
C GLU A 179 20.70 2.10 19.05
N ILE A 180 19.46 1.64 19.25
CA ILE A 180 18.52 2.23 20.21
C ILE A 180 19.09 2.16 21.62
N LYS A 181 19.55 0.98 22.07
CA LYS A 181 20.17 0.77 23.38
C LYS A 181 21.40 1.66 23.56
N ARG A 182 22.26 1.77 22.55
CA ARG A 182 23.43 2.66 22.58
C ARG A 182 23.01 4.12 22.72
N SER A 183 21.98 4.56 22.01
CA SER A 183 21.47 5.94 22.12
C SER A 183 20.90 6.24 23.52
N GLU A 184 20.23 5.27 24.15
CA GLU A 184 19.68 5.43 25.49
C GLU A 184 20.76 5.49 26.56
N VAL A 185 21.78 4.61 26.46
CA VAL A 185 22.95 4.65 27.33
C VAL A 185 23.70 5.98 27.19
N CYS A 186 23.91 6.46 25.95
CA CYS A 186 24.51 7.77 25.72
C CYS A 186 23.69 8.91 26.34
N LYS A 187 22.35 8.88 26.22
CA LYS A 187 21.46 9.88 26.87
C LYS A 187 21.55 9.82 28.39
N MET A 188 21.65 8.63 28.98
CA MET A 188 21.79 8.43 30.43
C MET A 188 23.11 9.01 30.95
N ILE A 189 24.23 8.71 30.27
CA ILE A 189 25.55 9.27 30.60
C ILE A 189 25.53 10.80 30.47
N PHE A 190 24.94 11.34 29.40
CA PHE A 190 24.86 12.79 29.20
C PHE A 190 24.06 13.49 30.31
N ARG A 191 22.96 12.87 30.78
CA ARG A 191 22.18 13.38 31.92
C ARG A 191 23.02 13.39 33.22
N GLN A 192 23.77 12.33 33.49
CA GLN A 192 24.64 12.24 34.67
C GLN A 192 25.75 13.29 34.64
N VAL A 193 26.41 13.47 33.49
CA VAL A 193 27.47 14.48 33.31
C VAL A 193 26.92 15.91 33.44
N LYS A 194 25.72 16.18 32.89
CA LYS A 194 25.07 17.48 33.04
C LYS A 194 24.73 17.78 34.51
N SER A 195 24.20 16.79 35.23
CA SER A 195 23.92 16.88 36.68
C SER A 195 25.18 17.16 37.51
N LEU A 196 26.32 16.55 37.16
CA LEU A 196 27.58 16.76 37.87
C LEU A 196 28.19 18.14 37.58
N ARG A 197 28.00 18.70 36.38
CA ARG A 197 28.44 20.06 36.03
C ARG A 197 27.61 21.13 36.71
N THR A 198 26.29 20.96 36.82
CA THR A 198 25.42 21.90 37.54
C THR A 198 25.74 21.97 39.03
N VAL A 199 26.11 20.84 39.66
CA VAL A 199 26.49 20.81 41.10
C VAL A 199 27.86 21.46 41.36
N LYS A 200 28.78 21.45 40.39
CA LYS A 200 30.07 22.15 40.51
C LYS A 200 29.96 23.66 40.29
N SER A 201 29.02 24.12 39.47
CA SER A 201 28.83 25.55 39.19
C SER A 201 28.07 26.31 40.29
N SER A 202 27.50 25.61 41.26
CA SER A 202 26.79 26.16 42.43
C SER A 202 27.63 26.17 43.71
N LYS A 203 28.96 25.95 43.60
CA LYS A 203 29.93 25.92 44.72
C LYS A 203 31.05 26.97 44.58
N LEU A 204 30.83 28.01 43.78
CA LEU A 204 31.69 29.20 43.66
C LEU A 204 30.90 30.43 44.08
#